data_AF-A0A833XQS3-F1
#
_entry.id   AF-A0A833XQS3-F1
#
_cell.length_a   1.000
_cell.length_b   1.000
_cell.length_c   1.000
_cell.angle_alpha   90.00
_cell.angle_beta   90.00
_cell.angle_gamma   90.00
#
_symmetry.space_group_name_H-M   'P 1'
#
loop_
_entity.id
_entity.type
_entity.pdbx_description
1 polymer ?
#
loop_
_entity_poly.entity_id
_entity_poly.type
_entity_poly.pdbx_seq_one_letter_code
_entity_poly.pdbx_strand_id
1 'polypeptide(L)'
;MANPFRNFSIKDKYGAMAATATVPIVIFASVYVAWCYVSRAFKNNQPVLSKSTTIGMLHGGKLALKRLLDYHHARADAKVLDEAANELKTALGDAYLDFWNLKCTVAKLEMSGKEDEAVTMLETAFREAQKQRKPHEAYEIEMSLVEMLIYKGEFEKAYSRECLSSHEEISDARRPLYKPTLKEEQIHKIVSSFEEFKKVINLLKEDIRRLAREKQYRSNK
;
A
#
# COMPACT_ATOMS: atom_id res chain seq x y z
N MET A 1 -30.96 31.39 30.38
CA MET A 1 -30.37 30.57 31.46
C MET A 1 -31.52 30.04 32.32
N ALA A 2 -31.84 28.76 32.18
CA ALA A 2 -32.79 28.05 33.03
C ALA A 2 -32.34 26.58 33.08
N ASN A 3 -31.97 26.12 34.27
CA ASN A 3 -31.51 24.77 34.54
C ASN A 3 -32.68 23.77 34.48
N PRO A 4 -32.62 22.69 33.69
CA PRO A 4 -33.70 21.71 33.62
C PRO A 4 -33.45 20.55 34.58
N PHE A 5 -33.16 20.81 35.86
CA PHE A 5 -33.08 19.76 36.87
C PHE A 5 -33.60 20.26 38.21
N ARG A 6 -34.93 20.37 38.31
CA ARG A 6 -35.60 20.30 39.60
C ARG A 6 -36.78 19.34 39.51
N ASN A 7 -36.79 18.44 40.48
CA ASN A 7 -37.86 17.55 40.92
C ASN A 7 -38.09 16.28 40.10
N PHE A 8 -37.36 15.24 40.48
CA PHE A 8 -37.97 13.93 40.68
C PHE A 8 -37.63 13.46 42.10
N SER A 9 -38.55 13.68 43.03
CA SER A 9 -38.50 13.05 44.34
C SER A 9 -39.05 11.64 44.17
N ILE A 10 -38.15 10.66 44.11
CA ILE A 10 -38.50 9.25 44.29
C ILE A 10 -37.89 8.83 45.61
N LYS A 11 -38.67 9.00 46.68
CA LYS A 11 -38.54 8.11 47.83
C LYS A 11 -39.31 6.87 47.46
N ASP A 12 -38.62 5.74 47.28
CA ASP A 12 -39.12 4.42 47.72
C ASP A 12 -38.04 3.31 47.61
N LYS A 13 -37.59 2.89 48.80
CA LYS A 13 -37.30 1.51 49.27
C LYS A 13 -36.47 0.53 48.42
N TYR A 14 -35.61 0.98 47.50
CA TYR A 14 -34.63 0.09 46.82
C TYR A 14 -33.17 0.61 46.82
N GLY A 15 -32.84 1.55 47.69
CA GLY A 15 -31.56 2.28 47.66
C GLY A 15 -30.29 1.51 48.05
N ALA A 16 -30.39 0.31 48.64
CA ALA A 16 -29.21 -0.44 49.12
C ALA A 16 -28.75 -1.59 48.20
N MET A 17 -29.63 -2.13 47.33
CA MET A 17 -29.28 -3.26 46.45
C MET A 17 -28.98 -2.88 45.00
N ALA A 18 -29.36 -1.67 44.56
CA ALA A 18 -29.01 -1.20 43.22
C ALA A 18 -27.55 -0.70 43.13
N ALA A 19 -26.93 -0.34 44.26
CA ALA A 19 -25.57 0.23 44.30
C ALA A 19 -24.46 -0.83 44.21
N THR A 20 -24.74 -2.11 44.46
CA THR A 20 -23.72 -3.17 44.48
C THR A 20 -23.66 -4.01 43.20
N ALA A 21 -24.74 -4.07 42.43
CA ALA A 21 -24.81 -4.88 41.21
C ALA A 21 -24.61 -4.08 39.90
N THR A 22 -24.77 -2.75 39.92
CA THR A 22 -24.60 -1.90 38.73
C THR A 22 -23.16 -1.42 38.52
N VAL A 23 -22.41 -1.26 39.60
CA VAL A 23 -21.00 -0.81 39.59
C VAL A 23 -20.08 -1.78 38.84
N PRO A 24 -20.16 -3.13 39.01
CA PRO A 24 -19.30 -4.04 38.26
C PRO A 24 -19.55 -3.96 36.75
N ILE A 25 -20.83 -3.91 36.33
CA ILE A 25 -21.22 -3.97 34.92
C ILE A 25 -20.74 -2.73 34.15
N VAL A 26 -20.88 -1.54 34.74
CA VAL A 26 -20.42 -0.29 34.11
C VAL A 26 -18.90 -0.23 34.00
N ILE A 27 -18.17 -0.76 34.99
CA ILE A 27 -16.71 -0.83 34.96
C ILE A 27 -16.23 -1.82 33.90
N PHE A 28 -16.82 -3.02 33.82
CA PHE A 28 -16.44 -3.99 32.79
C PHE A 28 -16.77 -3.48 31.37
N ALA A 29 -17.89 -2.79 31.18
CA ALA A 29 -18.25 -2.20 29.90
C ALA A 29 -17.27 -1.08 29.50
N SER A 30 -16.88 -0.19 30.43
CA SER A 30 -15.93 0.89 30.13
C SER A 30 -14.52 0.37 29.83
N VAL A 31 -14.07 -0.66 30.56
CA VAL A 31 -12.80 -1.36 30.30
C VAL A 31 -12.84 -2.08 28.95
N TYR A 32 -13.95 -2.73 28.59
CA TYR A 32 -14.11 -3.38 27.30
C TYR A 32 -14.12 -2.37 26.14
N VAL A 33 -14.81 -1.24 26.28
CA VAL A 33 -14.82 -0.18 25.26
C VAL A 33 -13.44 0.46 25.12
N ALA A 34 -12.74 0.72 26.22
CA ALA A 34 -11.36 1.20 26.20
C ALA A 34 -10.43 0.18 25.54
N TRP A 35 -10.56 -1.11 25.86
CA TRP A 35 -9.83 -2.19 25.20
C TRP A 35 -10.15 -2.29 23.71
N CYS A 36 -11.42 -2.15 23.30
CA CYS A 36 -11.80 -2.10 21.89
C CYS A 36 -11.20 -0.89 21.18
N TYR A 37 -11.16 0.29 21.82
CA TYR A 37 -10.54 1.48 21.26
C TYR A 37 -9.02 1.34 21.12
N VAL A 38 -8.36 0.84 22.17
CA VAL A 38 -6.92 0.62 22.22
C VAL A 38 -6.51 -0.50 21.25
N SER A 39 -7.21 -1.64 21.23
CA SER A 39 -6.95 -2.74 20.28
C SER A 39 -7.24 -2.34 18.83
N ARG A 40 -8.18 -1.42 18.59
CA ARG A 40 -8.43 -0.86 17.26
C ARG A 40 -7.37 0.17 16.86
N ALA A 41 -6.85 0.96 17.81
CA ALA A 41 -5.68 1.81 17.58
C ALA A 41 -4.41 0.97 17.29
N PHE A 42 -4.21 -0.15 17.99
CA PHE A 42 -3.14 -1.10 17.70
C PHE A 42 -3.35 -1.84 16.37
N LYS A 43 -4.59 -2.12 15.93
CA LYS A 43 -4.88 -2.63 14.58
C LYS A 43 -4.63 -1.58 13.49
N ASN A 44 -4.81 -0.31 13.78
CA ASN A 44 -4.50 0.78 12.85
C ASN A 44 -2.98 1.03 12.70
N ASN A 45 -2.16 0.46 13.58
CA ASN A 45 -0.71 0.37 13.42
C ASN A 45 -0.27 -0.80 12.52
N GLN A 46 -1.19 -1.52 11.88
CA GLN A 46 -0.75 -2.31 10.74
C GLN A 46 -0.19 -1.32 9.71
N PRO A 47 1.10 -1.44 9.33
CA PRO A 47 1.63 -0.67 8.22
C PRO A 47 0.65 -0.86 7.07
N VAL A 48 0.39 0.20 6.31
CA VAL A 48 -0.66 0.24 5.28
C VAL A 48 -0.26 -0.68 4.13
N LEU A 49 -0.37 -1.99 4.39
CA LEU A 49 -0.09 -3.13 3.54
C LEU A 49 -0.82 -2.96 2.19
N SER A 50 -1.94 -2.22 2.18
CA SER A 50 -2.74 -1.90 1.00
C SER A 50 -1.99 -1.15 -0.11
N LYS A 51 -0.98 -0.32 0.19
CA LYS A 51 -0.32 0.51 -0.84
C LYS A 51 0.53 -0.35 -1.79
N SER A 52 1.21 -1.36 -1.27
CA SER A 52 2.04 -2.30 -2.05
C SER A 52 1.28 -2.96 -3.20
N THR A 53 0.00 -3.29 -3.00
CA THR A 53 -0.82 -3.96 -4.02
C THR A 53 -1.21 -3.04 -5.18
N THR A 54 -1.36 -1.74 -4.94
CA THR A 54 -1.82 -0.77 -5.95
C THR A 54 -0.69 -0.32 -6.88
N ILE A 55 0.52 -0.14 -6.33
CA ILE A 55 1.73 0.24 -7.10
C ILE A 55 2.53 -0.99 -7.53
N GLY A 56 2.37 -2.13 -6.85
CA GLY A 56 2.96 -3.41 -7.28
C GLY A 56 2.48 -3.89 -8.65
N MET A 57 1.32 -3.42 -9.13
CA MET A 57 0.84 -3.63 -10.50
C MET A 57 1.60 -2.84 -11.56
N LEU A 58 2.38 -1.82 -11.17
CA LEU A 58 3.23 -1.07 -12.11
C LEU A 58 4.42 -1.91 -12.58
N HIS A 59 4.77 -2.94 -11.82
CA HIS A 59 5.77 -3.92 -12.21
C HIS A 59 5.09 -5.04 -13.00
N GLY A 60 5.65 -5.42 -14.14
CA GLY A 60 5.16 -6.54 -14.94
C GLY A 60 5.72 -7.90 -14.51
N GLY A 61 5.07 -8.97 -14.98
CA GLY A 61 5.63 -10.33 -14.95
C GLY A 61 5.94 -10.87 -13.55
N LYS A 62 7.15 -11.45 -13.40
CA LYS A 62 7.57 -12.17 -12.18
C LYS A 62 7.63 -11.25 -10.94
N LEU A 63 7.97 -9.97 -11.13
CA LEU A 63 8.15 -9.03 -10.01
C LEU A 63 6.80 -8.69 -9.36
N ALA A 64 5.76 -8.46 -10.19
CA ALA A 64 4.39 -8.26 -9.72
C ALA A 64 3.90 -9.46 -8.89
N LEU A 65 4.14 -10.68 -9.40
CA LEU A 65 3.76 -11.91 -8.71
C LEU A 65 4.50 -12.07 -7.39
N LYS A 66 5.82 -11.80 -7.36
CA LYS A 66 6.63 -11.87 -6.14
C LYS A 66 6.11 -10.90 -5.07
N ARG A 67 5.79 -9.66 -5.44
CA ARG A 67 5.20 -8.67 -4.52
C ARG A 67 3.86 -9.13 -3.96
N LEU A 68 2.99 -9.70 -4.80
CA LEU A 68 1.69 -10.23 -4.34
C LEU A 68 1.88 -11.37 -3.33
N LEU A 69 2.80 -12.30 -3.60
CA LEU A 69 3.12 -13.39 -2.68
C LEU A 69 3.72 -12.85 -1.37
N ASP A 70 4.68 -11.94 -1.45
CA ASP A 70 5.33 -11.33 -0.28
C ASP A 70 4.33 -10.56 0.59
N TYR A 71 3.37 -9.87 -0.03
CA TYR A 71 2.25 -9.24 0.68
C TYR A 71 1.42 -10.27 1.45
N HIS A 72 1.05 -11.39 0.82
CA HIS A 72 0.27 -12.43 1.49
C HIS A 72 1.05 -13.10 2.63
N HIS A 73 2.36 -13.32 2.44
CA HIS A 73 3.23 -13.83 3.49
C HIS A 73 3.35 -12.85 4.66
N ALA A 74 3.64 -11.57 4.38
CA ALA A 74 3.73 -10.53 5.39
C ALA A 74 2.42 -10.32 6.16
N ARG A 75 1.29 -10.46 5.47
CA ARG A 75 -0.03 -10.41 6.10
C ARG A 75 -0.29 -11.59 7.04
N ALA A 76 0.26 -12.76 6.73
CA ALA A 76 0.14 -13.95 7.58
C ALA A 76 1.13 -13.93 8.75
N ASP A 77 2.36 -13.48 8.51
CA ASP A 77 3.43 -13.33 9.50
C ASP A 77 4.29 -12.10 9.16
N ALA A 78 4.19 -11.05 9.97
CA ALA A 78 4.94 -9.82 9.74
C ALA A 78 6.45 -9.99 9.92
N LYS A 79 6.91 -11.01 10.66
CA LYS A 79 8.33 -11.26 10.94
C LYS A 79 9.15 -11.54 9.68
N VAL A 80 8.50 -11.99 8.61
CA VAL A 80 9.15 -12.21 7.31
C VAL A 80 9.74 -10.92 6.70
N LEU A 81 9.38 -9.75 7.25
CA LEU A 81 9.89 -8.45 6.83
C LEU A 81 10.99 -7.88 7.76
N ASP A 82 11.30 -8.55 8.88
CA ASP A 82 12.25 -8.02 9.88
C ASP A 82 13.66 -7.81 9.29
N GLU A 83 14.06 -8.68 8.36
CA GLU A 83 15.37 -8.65 7.71
C GLU A 83 15.45 -7.69 6.52
N ALA A 84 14.33 -7.10 6.07
CA ALA A 84 14.26 -6.34 4.82
C ALA A 84 15.26 -5.17 4.74
N ALA A 85 15.52 -4.49 5.86
CA ALA A 85 16.49 -3.40 5.93
C ALA A 85 17.93 -3.91 5.72
N ASN A 86 18.29 -5.04 6.35
CA ASN A 86 19.58 -5.68 6.19
C ASN A 86 19.76 -6.26 4.78
N GLU A 87 18.70 -6.83 4.21
CA GLU A 87 18.70 -7.30 2.82
C GLU A 87 18.92 -6.15 1.83
N LEU A 88 18.24 -5.01 2.00
CA LEU A 88 18.45 -3.83 1.16
C LEU A 88 19.88 -3.31 1.28
N LYS A 89 20.39 -3.19 2.52
CA LYS A 89 21.76 -2.73 2.76
C LYS A 89 22.80 -3.65 2.08
N THR A 90 22.60 -4.96 2.16
CA THR A 90 23.46 -5.94 1.48
C THR A 90 23.38 -5.74 -0.04
N ALA A 91 22.17 -5.68 -0.60
CA ALA A 91 21.96 -5.50 -2.04
C ALA A 91 22.61 -4.21 -2.59
N LEU A 92 22.62 -3.13 -1.81
CA LEU A 92 23.26 -1.86 -2.18
C LEU A 92 24.79 -1.88 -2.00
N GLY A 93 25.33 -2.75 -1.14
CA GLY A 93 26.75 -2.86 -0.84
C GLY A 93 27.53 -3.80 -1.77
N ASP A 94 26.84 -4.57 -2.61
CA ASP A 94 27.46 -5.52 -3.52
C ASP A 94 28.26 -4.82 -4.64
N ALA A 95 29.33 -5.49 -5.12
CA ALA A 95 30.18 -4.96 -6.18
C ALA A 95 29.41 -4.68 -7.48
N TYR A 96 28.37 -5.47 -7.74
CA TYR A 96 27.43 -5.31 -8.84
C TYR A 96 26.01 -5.26 -8.28
N LEU A 97 25.25 -4.24 -8.68
CA LEU A 97 23.91 -4.03 -8.16
C LEU A 97 22.92 -5.04 -8.78
N ASP A 98 22.38 -5.93 -7.94
CA ASP A 98 21.27 -6.80 -8.33
C ASP A 98 19.95 -6.00 -8.30
N PHE A 99 19.54 -5.49 -9.47
CA PHE A 99 18.31 -4.71 -9.60
C PHE A 99 17.04 -5.49 -9.23
N TRP A 100 17.05 -6.82 -9.39
CA TRP A 100 15.91 -7.64 -9.01
C TRP A 100 15.77 -7.68 -7.49
N ASN A 101 16.88 -7.97 -6.79
CA ASN A 101 16.89 -8.00 -5.33
C ASN A 101 16.62 -6.61 -4.75
N LEU A 102 17.20 -5.55 -5.31
CA LEU A 102 16.90 -4.16 -4.96
C LEU A 102 15.39 -3.88 -4.97
N LYS A 103 14.70 -4.19 -6.07
CA LYS A 103 13.26 -3.93 -6.20
C LYS A 103 12.42 -4.75 -5.23
N CYS A 104 12.82 -5.99 -4.95
CA CYS A 104 12.13 -6.86 -3.99
C CYS A 104 12.31 -6.38 -2.54
N THR A 105 13.52 -5.98 -2.14
CA THR A 105 13.80 -5.55 -0.76
C THR A 105 13.19 -4.17 -0.47
N VAL A 106 13.22 -3.26 -1.44
CA VAL A 106 12.49 -1.98 -1.37
C VAL A 106 10.99 -2.22 -1.16
N ALA A 107 10.39 -3.19 -1.84
CA ALA A 107 8.99 -3.56 -1.63
C ALA A 107 8.70 -4.03 -0.21
N LYS A 108 9.56 -4.88 0.36
CA LYS A 108 9.41 -5.36 1.74
C LYS A 108 9.51 -4.24 2.78
N LEU A 109 10.33 -3.23 2.53
CA LEU A 109 10.43 -2.05 3.40
C LEU A 109 9.17 -1.20 3.37
N GLU A 110 8.53 -1.06 2.20
CA GLU A 110 7.21 -0.45 2.11
C GLU A 110 6.16 -1.26 2.87
N MET A 111 6.11 -2.58 2.66
CA MET A 111 5.15 -3.45 3.36
C MET A 111 5.31 -3.43 4.89
N SER A 112 6.50 -3.14 5.40
CA SER A 112 6.80 -3.02 6.84
C SER A 112 6.62 -1.61 7.40
N GLY A 113 6.27 -0.62 6.56
CA GLY A 113 6.14 0.77 7.00
C GLY A 113 7.47 1.44 7.35
N LYS A 114 8.57 0.98 6.76
CA LYS A 114 9.94 1.49 6.96
C LYS A 114 10.40 2.34 5.77
N GLU A 115 9.49 3.09 5.17
CA GLU A 115 9.77 3.88 3.98
C GLU A 115 10.82 4.97 4.22
N ASP A 116 10.83 5.58 5.41
CA ASP A 116 11.88 6.55 5.81
C ASP A 116 13.28 5.93 5.77
N GLU A 117 13.41 4.72 6.31
CA GLU A 117 14.67 3.97 6.34
C GLU A 117 15.11 3.65 4.90
N ALA A 118 14.18 3.17 4.07
CA ALA A 118 14.45 2.88 2.66
C ALA A 118 14.90 4.13 1.89
N VAL A 119 14.23 5.27 2.06
CA VAL A 119 14.59 6.53 1.38
C VAL A 119 16.01 6.95 1.76
N THR A 120 16.37 6.91 3.04
CA THR A 120 17.74 7.30 3.47
C THR A 120 18.83 6.39 2.90
N MET A 121 18.59 5.07 2.86
CA MET A 121 19.50 4.12 2.21
C MET A 121 19.64 4.39 0.72
N LEU A 122 18.53 4.57 0.01
CA LEU A 122 18.52 4.80 -1.44
C LEU A 122 19.15 6.15 -1.82
N GLU A 123 18.92 7.22 -1.04
CA GLU A 123 19.57 8.52 -1.28
C GLU A 123 21.09 8.45 -1.10
N THR A 124 21.55 7.69 -0.11
CA THR A 124 22.98 7.49 0.14
C THR A 124 23.60 6.73 -1.02
N ALA A 125 23.02 5.59 -1.39
CA ALA A 125 23.50 4.77 -2.50
C ALA A 125 23.45 5.51 -3.85
N PHE A 126 22.44 6.34 -4.09
CA PHE A 126 22.34 7.17 -5.29
C PHE A 126 23.52 8.15 -5.40
N ARG A 127 23.84 8.87 -4.30
CA ARG A 127 24.97 9.79 -4.26
C ARG A 127 26.31 9.06 -4.47
N GLU A 128 26.44 7.86 -3.93
CA GLU A 128 27.63 7.02 -4.13
C GLU A 128 27.77 6.56 -5.58
N ALA A 129 26.70 6.05 -6.19
CA ALA A 129 26.70 5.65 -7.60
C ALA A 129 27.03 6.82 -8.53
N GLN A 130 26.55 8.04 -8.23
CA GLN A 130 26.94 9.24 -8.96
C GLN A 130 28.43 9.55 -8.82
N LYS A 131 28.97 9.53 -7.59
CA LYS A 131 30.40 9.77 -7.34
C LYS A 131 31.29 8.75 -8.04
N GLN A 132 30.87 7.49 -8.06
CA GLN A 132 31.56 6.39 -8.73
C GLN A 132 31.35 6.39 -10.26
N ARG A 133 30.59 7.37 -10.81
CA ARG A 133 30.27 7.49 -12.24
C ARG A 133 29.65 6.22 -12.82
N LYS A 134 28.70 5.64 -12.09
CA LYS A 134 27.90 4.49 -12.52
C LYS A 134 26.48 4.93 -12.92
N PRO A 135 26.28 5.53 -14.11
CA PRO A 135 25.03 6.19 -14.47
C PRO A 135 23.82 5.24 -14.50
N HIS A 136 24.01 4.00 -14.95
CA HIS A 136 22.92 3.01 -15.01
C HIS A 136 22.48 2.54 -13.61
N GLU A 137 23.44 2.31 -12.71
CA GLU A 137 23.10 1.99 -11.31
C GLU A 137 22.43 3.18 -10.61
N ALA A 138 22.96 4.39 -10.80
CA ALA A 138 22.36 5.60 -10.26
C ALA A 138 20.91 5.77 -10.75
N TYR A 139 20.64 5.50 -12.03
CA TYR A 139 19.29 5.54 -12.59
C TYR A 139 18.35 4.53 -11.94
N GLU A 140 18.73 3.26 -11.81
CA GLU A 140 17.87 2.24 -11.18
C GLU A 140 17.61 2.50 -9.69
N ILE A 141 18.61 3.04 -8.97
CA ILE A 141 18.46 3.47 -7.58
C ILE A 141 17.51 4.66 -7.50
N GLU A 142 17.67 5.68 -8.37
CA GLU A 142 16.80 6.86 -8.39
C GLU A 142 15.35 6.49 -8.72
N MET A 143 15.13 5.55 -9.64
CA MET A 143 13.79 5.04 -9.95
C MET A 143 13.15 4.31 -8.76
N SER A 144 13.95 3.54 -7.99
CA SER A 144 13.48 2.89 -6.76
C SER A 144 13.18 3.91 -5.66
N LEU A 145 13.97 4.97 -5.57
CA LEU A 145 13.76 6.10 -4.67
C LEU A 145 12.47 6.85 -5.01
N VAL A 146 12.20 7.11 -6.28
CA VAL A 146 10.93 7.70 -6.75
C VAL A 146 9.75 6.82 -6.32
N GLU A 147 9.82 5.51 -6.54
CA GLU A 147 8.76 4.59 -6.13
C GLU A 147 8.49 4.69 -4.61
N MET A 148 9.55 4.72 -3.79
CA MET A 148 9.42 4.87 -2.34
C MET A 148 8.83 6.22 -1.91
N LEU A 149 9.24 7.32 -2.55
CA LEU A 149 8.68 8.65 -2.29
C LEU A 149 7.18 8.71 -2.63
N ILE A 150 6.74 8.02 -3.69
CA ILE A 150 5.32 7.87 -4.03
C ILE A 150 4.58 7.10 -2.94
N TYR A 151 5.13 6.00 -2.43
CA TYR A 151 4.52 5.25 -1.32
C TYR A 151 4.36 6.10 -0.05
N LYS A 152 5.36 6.92 0.27
CA LYS A 152 5.31 7.88 1.40
C LYS A 152 4.27 8.99 1.20
N GLY A 153 3.93 9.31 -0.04
CA GLY A 153 3.12 10.48 -0.39
C GLY A 153 3.93 11.76 -0.55
N GLU A 154 5.26 11.66 -0.65
CA GLU A 154 6.16 12.81 -0.89
C GLU A 154 6.30 13.09 -2.39
N PHE A 155 5.18 13.36 -3.03
CA PHE A 155 5.05 13.42 -4.48
C PHE A 155 5.88 14.53 -5.13
N GLU A 156 5.94 15.71 -4.51
CA GLU A 156 6.76 16.82 -5.01
C GLU A 156 8.26 16.45 -5.06
N LYS A 157 8.75 15.75 -4.03
CA LYS A 157 10.13 15.28 -4.01
C LYS A 157 10.39 14.16 -5.01
N ALA A 158 9.38 13.33 -5.28
CA ALA A 158 9.47 12.31 -6.33
C ALA A 158 9.55 12.98 -7.72
N TYR A 159 8.70 13.99 -7.97
CA TYR A 159 8.61 14.70 -9.25
C TYR A 159 9.85 15.55 -9.56
N SER A 160 10.49 16.10 -8.53
CA SER A 160 11.73 16.88 -8.70
C SER A 160 12.95 16.03 -9.07
N ARG A 161 12.84 14.70 -9.09
CA ARG A 161 13.96 13.81 -9.46
C ARG A 161 14.26 13.87 -10.95
N GLU A 162 15.54 13.72 -11.29
CA GLU A 162 16.03 13.93 -12.64
C GLU A 162 15.57 12.80 -13.57
N CYS A 163 15.51 11.55 -13.07
CA CYS A 163 15.04 10.38 -13.81
C CYS A 163 13.62 10.51 -14.38
N LEU A 164 12.77 11.39 -13.82
CA LEU A 164 11.44 11.68 -14.36
C LEU A 164 11.43 12.87 -15.34
N SER A 165 12.46 13.71 -15.27
CA SER A 165 12.56 15.01 -15.97
C SER A 165 13.36 14.95 -17.28
N SER A 166 14.39 14.11 -17.35
CA SER A 166 15.38 14.06 -18.45
C SER A 166 14.89 13.31 -19.70
N HIS A 167 15.58 13.48 -20.84
CA HIS A 167 15.11 13.27 -22.21
C HIS A 167 14.42 11.93 -22.57
N GLU A 168 13.63 11.99 -23.67
CA GLU A 168 12.72 10.99 -24.24
C GLU A 168 13.39 9.70 -24.78
N GLU A 169 14.71 9.58 -24.70
CA GLU A 169 15.47 8.49 -25.33
C GLU A 169 15.41 7.16 -24.56
N ILE A 170 15.08 7.19 -23.26
CA ILE A 170 14.90 5.97 -22.45
C ILE A 170 13.41 5.60 -22.45
N SER A 171 13.08 4.53 -23.19
CA SER A 171 11.76 3.89 -23.19
C SER A 171 11.51 3.08 -21.90
N ASP A 172 11.66 3.72 -20.74
CA ASP A 172 11.28 3.10 -19.46
C ASP A 172 9.79 3.33 -19.20
N ALA A 173 9.03 2.24 -19.22
CA ALA A 173 7.59 2.24 -18.97
C ALA A 173 7.19 2.75 -17.57
N ARG A 174 8.11 2.74 -16.59
CA ARG A 174 7.85 3.27 -15.24
C ARG A 174 7.70 4.79 -15.24
N ARG A 175 8.47 5.51 -16.06
CA ARG A 175 8.45 6.99 -16.10
C ARG A 175 7.05 7.55 -16.40
N PRO A 176 6.36 7.15 -17.49
CA PRO A 176 5.00 7.60 -17.76
C PRO A 176 3.97 6.97 -16.82
N LEU A 177 4.32 6.07 -15.89
CA LEU A 177 3.42 5.56 -14.86
C LEU A 177 3.53 6.34 -13.55
N TYR A 178 4.74 6.75 -13.17
CA TYR A 178 5.00 7.60 -12.01
C TYR A 178 4.63 9.08 -12.24
N LYS A 179 4.72 9.55 -13.49
CA LYS A 179 4.35 10.92 -13.88
C LYS A 179 2.83 11.24 -13.81
N PRO A 180 1.90 10.37 -14.24
CA PRO A 180 0.46 10.65 -14.26
C PRO A 180 -0.25 10.35 -12.94
N THR A 181 0.39 9.70 -11.96
CA THR A 181 -0.24 9.45 -10.64
C THR A 181 -0.55 10.75 -9.86
N LEU A 182 -0.19 11.93 -10.39
CA LEU A 182 -0.10 13.20 -9.67
C LEU A 182 -0.77 14.42 -10.32
N LYS A 183 -1.31 14.32 -11.55
CA LYS A 183 -2.14 15.40 -12.11
C LYS A 183 -3.60 14.96 -12.10
N GLU A 184 -4.46 15.63 -11.33
CA GLU A 184 -5.92 15.40 -11.27
C GLU A 184 -6.56 15.28 -12.67
N GLU A 185 -6.08 16.06 -13.65
CA GLU A 185 -6.51 15.98 -15.05
C GLU A 185 -6.23 14.63 -15.73
N GLN A 186 -5.17 13.91 -15.33
CA GLN A 186 -4.86 12.59 -15.88
C GLN A 186 -5.62 11.46 -15.19
N ILE A 187 -6.07 11.64 -13.95
CA ILE A 187 -6.92 10.67 -13.25
C ILE A 187 -8.21 10.46 -14.05
N HIS A 188 -8.84 11.55 -14.54
CA HIS A 188 -10.02 11.44 -15.41
C HIS A 188 -9.73 10.64 -16.68
N LYS A 189 -8.57 10.84 -17.30
CA LYS A 189 -8.16 10.12 -18.52
C LYS A 189 -7.90 8.64 -18.24
N ILE A 190 -7.25 8.31 -17.12
CA ILE A 190 -6.99 6.93 -16.67
C ILE A 190 -8.30 6.21 -16.33
N VAL A 191 -9.19 6.85 -15.57
CA VAL A 191 -10.51 6.30 -15.23
C VAL A 191 -11.32 6.04 -16.50
N SER A 192 -11.30 6.97 -17.45
CA SER A 192 -11.95 6.78 -18.76
C SER A 192 -11.38 5.58 -19.51
N SER A 193 -10.05 5.46 -19.60
CA SER A 193 -9.39 4.33 -20.27
C SER A 193 -9.69 2.99 -19.60
N PHE A 194 -9.78 2.95 -18.27
CA PHE A 194 -10.13 1.75 -17.52
C PHE A 194 -11.59 1.31 -17.74
N GLU A 195 -12.52 2.26 -17.87
CA GLU A 195 -13.92 1.96 -18.20
C GLU A 195 -14.07 1.44 -19.64
N GLU A 196 -13.29 1.94 -20.59
CA GLU A 196 -13.23 1.37 -21.94
C GLU A 196 -12.71 -0.07 -21.93
N PHE A 197 -11.65 -0.35 -21.17
CA PHE A 197 -11.15 -1.71 -21.01
C PHE A 197 -12.21 -2.66 -20.39
N LYS A 198 -12.94 -2.22 -19.37
CA LYS A 198 -14.06 -2.99 -18.80
C LYS A 198 -15.13 -3.32 -19.84
N LYS A 199 -15.47 -2.39 -20.74
CA LYS A 199 -16.42 -2.65 -21.83
C LYS A 199 -15.92 -3.76 -22.75
N VAL A 200 -14.64 -3.72 -23.16
CA VAL A 200 -14.03 -4.76 -23.99
C VAL A 200 -14.05 -6.12 -23.29
N ILE A 201 -13.69 -6.18 -22.01
CA ILE A 201 -13.75 -7.40 -21.19
C ILE A 201 -15.18 -7.96 -21.11
N ASN A 202 -16.17 -7.09 -20.95
CA ASN A 202 -17.57 -7.51 -20.87
C ASN A 202 -18.08 -8.04 -22.21
N LEU A 203 -17.73 -7.40 -23.33
CA LEU A 203 -18.04 -7.90 -24.67
C LEU A 203 -17.42 -9.29 -24.90
N LEU A 204 -16.15 -9.47 -24.55
CA LEU A 204 -15.48 -10.77 -24.61
C LEU A 204 -16.18 -11.83 -23.75
N LYS A 205 -16.60 -11.48 -22.53
CA LYS A 205 -17.37 -12.39 -21.67
C LYS A 205 -18.70 -12.79 -22.29
N GLU A 206 -19.40 -11.87 -22.95
CA GLU A 206 -20.66 -12.18 -23.64
C GLU A 206 -20.46 -13.08 -24.85
N ASP A 207 -19.42 -12.82 -25.66
CA ASP A 207 -19.07 -13.68 -26.79
C ASP A 207 -18.71 -15.09 -26.33
N ILE A 208 -17.92 -15.25 -25.27
CA ILE A 208 -17.60 -16.55 -24.68
C ILE A 208 -18.88 -17.29 -24.24
N ARG A 209 -19.81 -16.59 -23.56
CA ARG A 209 -21.10 -17.18 -23.16
C ARG A 209 -21.97 -17.55 -24.35
N ARG A 210 -21.99 -16.76 -25.42
CA ARG A 210 -22.72 -17.06 -26.66
C ARG A 210 -22.17 -18.33 -27.31
N LEU A 211 -20.85 -18.42 -27.48
CA LEU A 211 -20.19 -19.60 -28.03
C LEU A 211 -20.45 -20.86 -27.19
N ALA A 212 -20.45 -20.74 -25.86
CA ALA A 212 -20.79 -21.85 -24.96
C ALA A 212 -22.23 -22.35 -25.17
N ARG A 213 -23.21 -21.43 -25.30
CA ARG A 213 -24.62 -21.78 -25.58
C ARG A 213 -24.82 -22.42 -26.95
N GLU A 214 -24.17 -21.90 -27.98
CA GLU A 214 -24.22 -22.47 -29.33
C GLU A 214 -23.62 -23.88 -29.40
N LYS A 215 -22.52 -24.11 -28.67
CA LYS A 215 -21.90 -25.44 -28.58
C LYS A 215 -22.81 -26.43 -27.86
N GLN A 216 -23.50 -26.00 -26.81
CA GLN A 216 -24.45 -26.83 -26.07
C GLN A 216 -25.72 -27.14 -26.89
N TYR A 217 -26.22 -26.18 -27.67
CA TYR A 217 -27.34 -26.41 -28.60
C TYR A 217 -26.97 -27.38 -29.74
N ARG A 218 -25.75 -27.29 -30.30
CA ARG A 218 -25.25 -28.24 -31.31
C ARG A 218 -25.00 -29.64 -30.75
N SER A 219 -24.73 -29.79 -29.46
CA SER A 219 -24.51 -31.08 -28.81
C SER A 219 -25.80 -31.80 -28.40
N ASN A 220 -26.94 -31.09 -28.35
CA ASN A 220 -28.26 -31.61 -28.01
C ASN A 220 -29.14 -31.91 -29.24
N LYS A 221 -28.57 -31.82 -30.44
CA LYS A 221 -29.20 -32.12 -31.73
C LYS A 221 -28.48 -33.29 -32.37
#